data_AF-A0A0M2DUJ9-F1
#
_entry.id   AF-A0A0M2DUJ9-F1
#
_cell.length_a   1.000
_cell.length_b   1.000
_cell.length_c   1.000
_cell.angle_alpha   90.00
_cell.angle_beta   90.00
_cell.angle_gamma   90.00
#
_symmetry.space_group_name_H-M   'P 1'
#
loop_
_entity.id
_entity.type
_entity.pdbx_description
1 polymer ?
#
loop_
_entity_poly.entity_id
_entity_poly.type
_entity_poly.pdbx_seq_one_letter_code
_entity_poly.pdbx_strand_id
1 'polypeptide(L)'
;MTNEWIDLVDDPGYPRTPLHGGYVLRTGRRGLMALLEEWQAAGVNHAAFGIQFSQRPPAEVLEELAREVLPHFPSHEGPSAASAVW
;
A
#
# COMPACT_ATOMS: atom_id res chain seq x y z
N MET A 1 4.83 -0.89 -12.81
CA MET A 1 3.82 -0.20 -11.98
C MET A 1 2.71 -1.19 -11.72
N THR A 2 2.29 -1.35 -10.46
CA THR A 2 1.17 -2.19 -10.05
C THR A 2 0.09 -1.32 -9.37
N ASN A 3 -1.15 -1.76 -9.44
CA ASN A 3 -2.27 -1.13 -8.75
C ASN A 3 -3.09 -2.23 -8.07
N GLU A 4 -3.32 -2.10 -6.77
CA GLU A 4 -4.09 -3.06 -5.99
C GLU A 4 -5.15 -2.36 -5.16
N TRP A 5 -6.30 -3.01 -5.04
CA TRP A 5 -7.28 -2.64 -4.04
C TRP A 5 -7.00 -3.42 -2.76
N ILE A 6 -6.88 -2.71 -1.65
CA ILE A 6 -6.55 -3.32 -0.36
C ILE A 6 -7.65 -3.06 0.67
N ASP A 7 -7.83 -4.05 1.53
CA ASP A 7 -8.55 -3.92 2.80
C ASP A 7 -7.56 -4.29 3.92
N LEU A 8 -6.93 -3.25 4.49
CA LEU A 8 -5.90 -3.40 5.51
C LEU A 8 -6.56 -3.54 6.89
N VAL A 9 -6.53 -4.73 7.48
CA VAL A 9 -7.21 -5.00 8.76
C VAL A 9 -6.33 -4.68 9.98
N ASP A 10 -6.94 -4.56 11.16
CA ASP A 10 -6.24 -4.20 12.41
C ASP A 10 -5.21 -5.24 12.86
N ASP A 11 -5.47 -6.54 12.62
CA ASP A 11 -4.52 -7.60 12.93
C ASP A 11 -3.31 -7.51 11.97
N PRO A 12 -2.11 -7.15 12.46
CA PRO A 12 -0.93 -6.99 11.60
C PRO A 12 -0.52 -8.29 10.90
N GLY A 13 -0.87 -9.43 11.49
CA GLY A 13 -0.54 -10.77 11.02
C GLY A 13 -1.64 -11.43 10.18
N TYR A 14 -2.75 -10.74 9.90
CA TYR A 14 -3.83 -11.32 9.12
C TYR A 14 -3.32 -11.76 7.73
N PRO A 15 -3.62 -12.99 7.30
CA PRO A 15 -3.03 -13.56 6.09
C PRO A 15 -3.53 -12.85 4.82
N ARG A 16 -2.68 -12.84 3.78
CA ARG A 16 -3.05 -12.38 2.43
C ARG A 16 -4.23 -13.21 1.92
N THR A 17 -5.40 -12.60 1.84
CA THR A 17 -6.66 -13.26 1.51
C THR A 17 -7.31 -12.55 0.32
N PRO A 18 -7.50 -13.23 -0.83
CA PRO A 18 -8.21 -12.66 -1.96
C PRO A 18 -9.70 -12.55 -1.65
N LEU A 19 -10.26 -11.37 -1.89
CA LEU A 19 -11.70 -11.10 -1.87
C LEU A 19 -12.18 -10.74 -3.28
N HIS A 20 -13.49 -10.77 -3.49
CA HIS A 20 -14.12 -10.37 -4.76
C HIS A 20 -13.51 -11.08 -5.97
N GLY A 21 -13.26 -12.40 -5.89
CA GLY A 21 -12.64 -13.15 -6.98
C GLY A 21 -11.17 -12.82 -7.23
N GLY A 22 -10.49 -12.15 -6.29
CA GLY A 22 -9.07 -11.80 -6.38
C GLY A 22 -8.80 -10.33 -6.70
N TYR A 23 -9.83 -9.50 -6.91
CA TYR A 23 -9.63 -8.07 -7.19
C TYR A 23 -9.30 -7.22 -5.97
N VAL A 24 -9.59 -7.71 -4.75
CA VAL A 24 -9.27 -6.99 -3.51
C VAL A 24 -8.43 -7.89 -2.63
N LEU A 25 -7.27 -7.39 -2.19
CA LEU A 25 -6.43 -8.06 -1.21
C LEU A 25 -6.81 -7.61 0.21
N ARG A 26 -7.40 -8.53 1.00
CA ARG A 26 -7.49 -8.34 2.45
C ARG A 26 -6.25 -8.89 3.12
N THR A 27 -5.58 -8.08 3.93
CA THR A 27 -4.33 -8.48 4.60
C THR A 27 -4.09 -7.63 5.85
N GLY A 28 -3.26 -8.11 6.76
CA GLY A 28 -2.59 -7.26 7.75
C GLY A 28 -1.34 -6.61 7.17
N ARG A 29 -0.78 -5.62 7.87
CA ARG A 29 0.40 -4.86 7.38
C ARG A 29 1.63 -5.73 7.11
N ARG A 30 1.85 -6.82 7.85
CA ARG A 30 3.00 -7.71 7.62
C ARG A 30 2.89 -8.43 6.27
N GLY A 31 1.68 -8.87 5.91
CA GLY A 31 1.42 -9.47 4.60
C GLY A 31 1.55 -8.46 3.47
N LEU A 32 1.15 -7.21 3.69
CA LEU A 32 1.33 -6.13 2.73
C LEU A 32 2.82 -5.82 2.50
N MET A 33 3.63 -5.70 3.57
CA MET A 33 5.07 -5.47 3.45
C MET A 33 5.77 -6.60 2.69
N ALA A 34 5.47 -7.86 3.03
CA ALA A 34 6.05 -9.00 2.31
C ALA A 34 5.70 -8.97 0.80
N LEU A 35 4.47 -8.61 0.44
CA LEU A 35 4.09 -8.45 -0.96
C LEU A 35 4.86 -7.32 -1.66
N LEU A 36 5.05 -6.19 -0.97
CA LEU A 36 5.81 -5.06 -1.50
C LEU A 36 7.29 -5.41 -1.70
N GLU A 37 7.90 -6.18 -0.79
CA GLU A 37 9.26 -6.71 -0.93
C GLU A 37 9.37 -7.68 -2.11
N GLU A 38 8.40 -8.59 -2.29
CA GLU A 38 8.32 -9.50 -3.44
C GLU A 38 8.24 -8.71 -4.76
N TRP A 39 7.40 -7.67 -4.81
CA TRP A 39 7.27 -6.79 -5.97
C TRP A 39 8.55 -6.01 -6.25
N GLN A 40 9.21 -5.46 -5.22
CA GLN A 40 10.47 -4.76 -5.36
C GLN A 40 11.55 -5.69 -5.92
N ALA A 41 11.65 -6.92 -5.40
CA ALA A 41 12.58 -7.93 -5.92
C ALA A 41 12.29 -8.32 -7.38
N ALA A 42 11.02 -8.26 -7.80
CA ALA A 42 10.59 -8.46 -9.18
C ALA A 42 10.78 -7.23 -10.09
N GLY A 43 11.32 -6.12 -9.58
CA GLY A 43 11.58 -4.89 -10.35
C GLY A 43 10.39 -3.94 -10.47
N VAL A 44 9.37 -4.08 -9.63
CA VAL A 44 8.27 -3.11 -9.56
C VAL A 44 8.77 -1.86 -8.84
N ASN A 45 8.81 -0.75 -9.56
CA ASN A 45 9.29 0.54 -9.04
C ASN A 45 8.20 1.39 -8.37
N HIS A 46 6.92 1.12 -8.64
CA HIS A 46 5.81 1.91 -8.13
C HIS A 46 4.56 1.08 -7.97
N ALA A 47 3.90 1.23 -6.81
CA ALA A 47 2.62 0.62 -6.46
C ALA A 47 1.63 1.71 -6.07
N ALA A 48 0.39 1.57 -6.54
CA ALA A 48 -0.74 2.40 -6.13
C ALA A 48 -1.74 1.54 -5.35
N PHE A 49 -2.30 2.11 -4.27
CA PHE A 49 -3.29 1.43 -3.44
C PHE A 49 -4.63 2.16 -3.49
N GLY A 50 -5.69 1.43 -3.85
CA GLY A 50 -7.06 1.88 -3.63
C GLY A 50 -7.60 1.31 -2.32
N ILE A 51 -8.04 2.19 -1.42
CA ILE A 51 -8.57 1.82 -0.10
C ILE A 51 -10.10 1.97 0.01
N GLN A 52 -10.80 2.13 -1.12
CA GLN A 52 -12.26 2.34 -1.13
C GLN A 52 -13.07 1.15 -0.60
N PHE A 53 -12.47 -0.04 -0.49
CA PHE A 53 -13.09 -1.23 0.09
C PHE A 53 -12.66 -1.50 1.54
N SER A 54 -11.86 -0.61 2.13
CA SER A 54 -11.46 -0.68 3.52
C SER A 54 -12.67 -0.73 4.45
N GLN A 55 -12.65 -1.66 5.40
CA GLN A 55 -13.65 -1.68 6.49
C GLN A 55 -13.32 -0.68 7.61
N ARG A 56 -12.04 -0.31 7.74
CA ARG A 56 -11.57 0.71 8.69
C ARG A 56 -11.71 2.10 8.09
N PRO A 57 -11.86 3.15 8.93
CA PRO A 57 -11.86 4.54 8.46
C PRO A 57 -10.62 4.83 7.60
N PRO A 58 -10.76 5.43 6.40
CA PRO A 58 -9.64 5.66 5.49
C PRO A 58 -8.48 6.44 6.12
N ALA A 59 -8.78 7.39 7.01
CA ALA A 59 -7.75 8.16 7.72
C ALA A 59 -6.86 7.27 8.61
N GLU A 60 -7.43 6.26 9.28
CA GLU A 60 -6.67 5.34 10.13
C GLU A 60 -5.79 4.39 9.29
N VAL A 61 -6.31 3.94 8.14
CA VAL A 61 -5.53 3.15 7.19
C VAL A 61 -4.35 3.97 6.65
N LEU A 62 -4.59 5.22 6.25
CA LEU A 62 -3.53 6.11 5.77
C LEU A 62 -2.48 6.38 6.85
N GLU A 63 -2.90 6.62 8.10
CA GLU A 63 -1.99 6.81 9.23
C GLU A 63 -1.12 5.56 9.46
N GLU A 64 -1.71 4.36 9.44
CA GLU A 64 -0.95 3.11 9.56
C GLU A 64 0.02 2.92 8.39
N LEU A 65 -0.41 3.16 7.15
CA LEU A 65 0.47 3.08 5.99
C LEU A 65 1.64 4.06 6.11
N ALA A 66 1.39 5.30 6.52
CA ALA A 66 2.41 6.33 6.68
C ALA A 66 3.41 6.00 7.79
N ARG A 67 2.93 5.45 8.91
CA ARG A 67 3.74 5.18 10.10
C ARG A 67 4.49 3.85 10.02
N GLU A 68 3.84 2.80 9.52
CA GLU A 68 4.31 1.42 9.64
C GLU A 68 4.81 0.82 8.32
N VAL A 69 4.40 1.35 7.16
CA VAL A 69 4.78 0.79 5.85
C VAL A 69 5.74 1.72 5.11
N LEU A 70 5.41 3.00 4.98
CA LEU A 70 6.18 3.97 4.21
C LEU A 70 7.66 4.09 4.62
N PRO A 71 8.06 3.99 5.90
CA PRO A 71 9.48 4.06 6.27
C PRO A 71 10.34 2.94 5.68
N HIS A 72 9.75 1.80 5.31
CA HIS A 72 10.43 0.67 4.67
C HIS A 72 10.59 0.87 3.15
N PHE A 73 9.79 1.76 2.56
CA PHE A 73 9.80 2.08 1.12
C PHE A 73 9.88 3.61 0.93
N PRO A 74 11.01 4.23 1.35
CA PRO A 74 11.12 5.68 1.41
C PRO A 74 11.02 6.32 0.04
N SER A 75 10.44 7.53 0.00
CA SER A 75 10.45 8.35 -1.21
C SER A 75 11.88 8.67 -1.63
N HIS A 76 12.17 8.52 -2.92
CA HIS A 76 13.38 9.09 -3.50
C HIS A 76 13.29 10.62 -3.54
N GLU A 77 14.43 11.30 -3.48
CA GLU A 77 14.47 12.75 -3.74
C GLU A 77 13.85 13.03 -5.11
N GLY A 78 12.74 13.76 -5.09
CA GLY A 78 12.10 14.22 -6.31
C GLY A 78 12.89 15.35 -6.96
N PRO A 79 12.70 15.59 -8.26
CA PRO A 79 13.15 16.83 -8.85
C PRO A 79 12.55 18.03 -8.09
N SER A 80 13.28 19.14 -8.02
CA SER A 80 12.77 20.39 -7.45
C SER A 80 11.39 20.67 -8.01
N ALA A 81 10.44 21.06 -7.14
CA ALA A 81 9.09 21.38 -7.55
C ALA A 81 9.14 22.36 -8.71
N ALA A 82 8.62 21.95 -9.87
CA ALA A 82 8.45 22.86 -10.98
C ALA A 82 7.46 23.93 -10.51
N SER A 83 7.81 25.20 -10.67
CA SER A 83 6.87 26.30 -10.48
C SER A 83 5.71 26.08 -11.45
N ALA A 84 4.60 25.54 -10.94
CA ALA A 84 3.40 25.36 -11.73
C ALA A 84 2.83 26.75 -12.02
N VAL A 85 2.96 27.19 -13.27
CA VAL A 85 2.21 28.32 -13.79
C VAL A 85 0.85 27.76 -14.18
N TRP A 86 -0.11 27.85 -13.26
CA TRP A 86 -1.51 27.53 -13.52
C TRP A 86 -2.20 28.68 -14.23
#